data_AF-A0A8J4G1N9-F1
#
_entry.id   AF-A0A8J4G1N9-F1
#
_cell.length_a   1.000
_cell.length_b   1.000
_cell.length_c   1.000
_cell.angle_alpha   90.00
_cell.angle_beta   90.00
_cell.angle_gamma   90.00
#
_symmetry.space_group_name_H-M   'P 1'
#
loop_
_entity.id
_entity.type
_entity.pdbx_description
1 polymer ?
#
loop_
_entity_poly.entity_id
_entity_poly.type
_entity_poly.pdbx_seq_one_letter_code
_entity_poly.pdbx_strand_id
1 'polypeptide(L)'
;MVNQEKQSGNGELDTKEAWNEKDQTITVSEGNGFLYNLTLRAKVDSKPSDIYSILTDPNTVSIFRSIKECTYRRVVEDDGKGRRKLEVGHRALARFLFISITFDTHLYVWEDDIERTIKFQMARPGMMQKFDGCWRINAFTQQTLDSIYHPERLKEANHRHGFGPFNTMGLFGFLTHHSECSYRCYG
;
A
#
# COMPACT_ATOMS: atom_id res chain seq x y z
N MET A 1 7.59 -16.19 -27.69
CA MET A 1 8.57 -16.79 -26.76
C MET A 1 9.65 -15.76 -26.51
N VAL A 2 9.58 -15.07 -25.38
CA VAL A 2 10.70 -14.27 -24.87
C VAL A 2 10.94 -14.79 -23.46
N ASN A 3 11.94 -15.66 -23.35
CA ASN A 3 12.58 -16.00 -22.09
C ASN A 3 13.36 -14.78 -21.63
N GLN A 4 13.04 -14.23 -20.47
CA GLN A 4 14.05 -13.56 -19.63
C GLN A 4 13.80 -13.90 -18.16
N GLU A 5 14.62 -14.86 -17.73
CA GLU A 5 15.33 -14.97 -16.45
C GLU A 5 14.55 -14.75 -15.15
N LYS A 6 14.17 -15.90 -14.58
CA LYS A 6 14.08 -16.14 -13.15
C LYS A 6 15.47 -15.97 -12.52
N GLN A 7 15.84 -14.77 -12.08
CA GLN A 7 16.97 -14.60 -11.16
C GLN A 7 16.53 -15.02 -9.76
N SER A 8 16.77 -16.29 -9.47
CA SER A 8 16.81 -16.84 -8.12
C SER A 8 18.25 -16.70 -7.61
N GLY A 9 18.45 -15.85 -6.61
CA GLY A 9 19.64 -15.89 -5.74
C GLY A 9 20.55 -14.66 -5.79
N ASN A 10 20.31 -13.72 -4.88
CA ASN A 10 21.38 -13.03 -4.16
C ASN A 10 20.83 -12.64 -2.77
N GLY A 11 20.98 -13.53 -1.79
CA GLY A 11 20.42 -13.39 -0.44
C GLY A 11 21.06 -12.31 0.45
N GLU A 12 21.73 -11.31 -0.14
CA GLU A 12 22.49 -10.27 0.55
C GLU A 12 21.92 -8.85 0.32
N LEU A 13 21.00 -8.69 -0.65
CA LEU A 13 20.47 -7.38 -1.06
C LEU A 13 19.26 -6.89 -0.25
N ASP A 14 18.59 -7.76 0.51
CA ASP A 14 17.40 -7.41 1.27
C ASP A 14 17.71 -6.96 2.71
N THR A 15 18.89 -6.38 2.91
CA THR A 15 19.30 -5.76 4.19
C THR A 15 19.11 -4.25 4.14
N LYS A 16 18.83 -3.66 5.31
CA LYS A 16 18.66 -2.21 5.44
C LYS A 16 19.90 -1.44 4.94
N GLU A 17 21.08 -1.99 5.18
CA GLU A 17 22.38 -1.42 4.82
C GLU A 17 22.68 -1.55 3.33
N ALA A 18 22.22 -2.62 2.68
CA ALA A 18 22.39 -2.84 1.24
C ALA A 18 21.38 -2.06 0.38
N TRP A 19 20.25 -1.66 0.96
CA TRP A 19 19.19 -0.96 0.23
C TRP A 19 19.64 0.39 -0.33
N ASN A 20 19.39 0.61 -1.61
CA ASN A 20 19.70 1.83 -2.34
C ASN A 20 18.52 2.28 -3.22
N GLU A 21 18.60 3.50 -3.76
CA GLU A 21 17.51 4.10 -4.54
C GLU A 21 17.08 3.27 -5.76
N LYS A 22 17.98 2.45 -6.33
CA LYS A 22 17.65 1.56 -7.46
C LYS A 22 16.76 0.39 -7.06
N ASP A 23 16.61 0.13 -5.77
CA ASP A 23 15.74 -0.91 -5.23
C ASP A 23 14.29 -0.43 -5.06
N GLN A 24 14.00 0.84 -5.42
CA GLN A 24 12.61 1.27 -5.63
C GLN A 24 12.02 0.50 -6.82
N THR A 25 10.85 -0.11 -6.62
CA THR A 25 10.27 -1.02 -7.62
C THR A 25 8.86 -0.62 -7.98
N ILE A 26 8.56 -0.75 -9.27
CA ILE A 26 7.21 -0.75 -9.82
C ILE A 26 7.01 -2.09 -10.50
N THR A 27 6.22 -2.96 -9.87
CA THR A 27 5.86 -4.25 -10.45
C THR A 27 4.44 -4.18 -10.99
N VAL A 28 4.29 -4.57 -12.25
CA VAL A 28 2.98 -4.75 -12.89
C VAL A 28 2.78 -6.24 -13.11
N SER A 29 1.67 -6.78 -12.62
CA SER A 29 1.27 -8.15 -12.92
C SER A 29 -0.13 -8.18 -13.53
N GLU A 30 -0.32 -9.09 -14.47
CA GLU A 30 -1.64 -9.34 -15.06
C GLU A 30 -2.57 -9.90 -13.98
N GLY A 31 -3.77 -9.34 -13.91
CA GLY A 31 -4.89 -9.88 -13.16
C GLY A 31 -5.72 -10.80 -14.05
N ASN A 32 -7.02 -10.85 -13.81
CA ASN A 32 -7.94 -11.65 -14.62
C ASN A 32 -8.47 -10.84 -15.81
N GLY A 33 -7.98 -11.07 -17.04
CA GLY A 33 -8.38 -10.32 -18.23
C GLY A 33 -7.66 -8.97 -18.33
N PHE A 34 -8.38 -7.86 -18.57
CA PHE A 34 -7.80 -6.51 -18.71
C PHE A 34 -7.34 -5.86 -17.39
N LEU A 35 -7.08 -6.69 -16.37
CA LEU A 35 -6.78 -6.24 -15.03
C LEU A 35 -5.28 -6.20 -14.81
N TYR A 36 -4.83 -5.22 -14.06
CA TYR A 36 -3.42 -5.08 -13.74
C TYR A 36 -3.27 -4.76 -12.26
N ASN A 37 -2.37 -5.48 -11.61
CA ASN A 37 -1.96 -5.16 -10.25
C ASN A 37 -0.68 -4.35 -10.33
N LEU A 38 -0.72 -3.17 -9.73
CA LEU A 38 0.45 -2.32 -9.58
C LEU A 38 0.93 -2.43 -8.14
N THR A 39 2.17 -2.85 -7.95
CA THR A 39 2.85 -2.75 -6.66
C THR A 39 3.98 -1.75 -6.79
N LEU A 40 3.86 -0.63 -6.08
CA LEU A 40 4.92 0.37 -5.94
C LEU A 40 5.56 0.21 -4.56
N ARG A 41 6.89 0.13 -4.51
CA ARG A 41 7.67 0.18 -3.27
C ARG A 41 8.74 1.25 -3.40
N ALA A 42 8.75 2.18 -2.46
CA ALA A 42 9.75 3.23 -2.41
C ALA A 42 10.15 3.50 -0.95
N LYS A 43 11.44 3.78 -0.75
CA LYS A 43 11.94 4.38 0.49
C LYS A 43 11.89 5.90 0.31
N VAL A 44 11.37 6.59 1.31
CA VAL A 44 11.42 8.05 1.39
C VAL A 44 12.16 8.41 2.67
N ASP A 45 13.14 9.30 2.56
CA ASP A 45 13.95 9.75 3.71
C ASP A 45 13.19 10.77 4.57
N SER A 46 12.08 10.32 5.15
CA SER A 46 11.23 11.07 6.07
C SER A 46 10.57 10.15 7.08
N LYS A 47 9.99 10.71 8.14
CA LYS A 47 9.27 9.90 9.14
C LYS A 47 7.97 9.36 8.54
N PRO A 48 7.54 8.14 8.92
CA PRO A 48 6.26 7.59 8.48
C PRO A 48 5.06 8.51 8.77
N SER A 49 5.08 9.24 9.89
CA SER A 49 4.05 10.22 10.25
C SER A 49 3.95 11.34 9.22
N ASP A 50 5.09 11.87 8.79
CA ASP A 50 5.15 13.06 7.94
C ASP A 50 4.68 12.70 6.52
N ILE A 51 5.06 11.52 6.03
CA ILE A 51 4.56 10.97 4.77
C ILE A 51 3.06 10.72 4.85
N TYR A 52 2.59 10.11 5.94
CA TYR A 52 1.16 9.86 6.12
C TYR A 52 0.34 11.16 6.13
N SER A 53 0.80 12.19 6.86
CA SER A 53 0.18 13.52 6.87
C SER A 53 0.15 14.14 5.48
N ILE A 54 1.21 14.01 4.67
CA ILE A 54 1.22 14.49 3.30
C ILE A 54 0.15 13.79 2.45
N LEU A 55 0.03 12.47 2.55
CA LEU A 55 -0.92 11.69 1.74
C LEU A 55 -2.39 11.92 2.13
N THR A 56 -2.65 12.38 3.35
CA THR A 56 -4.00 12.59 3.89
C THR A 56 -4.43 14.05 3.92
N ASP A 57 -3.50 15.00 3.78
CA ASP A 57 -3.81 16.43 3.73
C ASP A 57 -4.48 16.80 2.40
N PRO A 58 -5.70 17.35 2.41
CA PRO A 58 -6.38 17.78 1.18
C PRO A 58 -5.63 18.89 0.41
N ASN A 59 -4.71 19.63 1.04
CA ASN A 59 -4.00 20.75 0.43
C ASN A 59 -2.72 20.32 -0.31
N THR A 60 -2.33 19.05 -0.22
CA THR A 60 -1.11 18.52 -0.86
C THR A 60 -1.33 18.02 -2.28
N VAL A 61 -2.53 18.22 -2.86
CA VAL A 61 -2.84 17.82 -4.24
C VAL A 61 -1.82 18.31 -5.27
N SER A 62 -1.20 19.46 -5.01
CA SER A 62 -0.15 20.05 -5.86
C SER A 62 1.15 19.25 -5.93
N ILE A 63 1.41 18.37 -4.95
CA ILE A 63 2.56 17.47 -4.94
C ILE A 63 2.38 16.37 -5.99
N PHE A 64 1.14 15.97 -6.27
CA PHE A 64 0.81 14.93 -7.23
C PHE A 64 0.61 15.53 -8.62
N ARG A 65 1.64 15.45 -9.47
CA ARG A 65 1.62 16.03 -10.84
C ARG A 65 0.40 15.65 -11.68
N SER A 66 -0.19 14.48 -11.43
CA SER A 66 -1.34 13.97 -12.18
C SER A 66 -2.69 14.33 -11.56
N ILE A 67 -2.73 14.92 -10.36
CA ILE A 67 -3.96 15.38 -9.72
C ILE A 67 -4.05 16.89 -9.91
N LYS A 68 -5.09 17.37 -10.60
CA LYS A 68 -5.32 18.80 -10.81
C LYS A 68 -5.93 19.47 -9.59
N GLU A 69 -6.92 18.82 -8.98
CA GLU A 69 -7.63 19.34 -7.81
C GLU A 69 -8.36 18.21 -7.05
N CYS A 70 -8.58 18.45 -5.75
CA CYS A 70 -9.57 17.72 -4.96
C CYS A 70 -10.90 18.47 -5.06
N THR A 71 -11.88 17.87 -5.74
CA THR A 71 -13.18 18.52 -5.98
C THR A 71 -14.05 18.49 -4.74
N TYR A 72 -13.95 17.43 -3.94
CA TYR A 72 -14.57 17.36 -2.62
C TYR A 72 -13.85 16.32 -1.75
N ARG A 73 -13.93 16.51 -0.44
CA ARG A 73 -13.50 15.55 0.58
C ARG A 73 -14.49 15.62 1.73
N ARG A 74 -15.29 14.56 1.90
CA ARG A 74 -16.36 14.51 2.90
C ARG A 74 -16.14 13.35 3.85
N VAL A 75 -16.18 13.63 5.14
CA VAL A 75 -16.19 12.59 6.17
C VAL A 75 -17.54 11.88 6.16
N VAL A 76 -17.52 10.56 6.02
CA VAL A 76 -18.70 9.69 6.03
C VAL A 76 -18.85 9.03 7.39
N GLU A 77 -17.75 8.49 7.93
CA GLU A 77 -17.69 7.87 9.26
C GLU A 77 -16.36 8.30 9.93
N ASP A 78 -16.38 8.57 11.23
CA ASP A 78 -15.20 8.87 12.04
C ASP A 78 -15.40 8.25 13.43
N ASP A 79 -14.44 7.42 13.86
CA ASP A 79 -14.50 6.77 15.16
C ASP A 79 -13.94 7.63 16.31
N GLY A 80 -13.40 8.81 16.00
CA GLY A 80 -12.75 9.72 16.94
C GLY A 80 -11.44 9.19 17.53
N LYS A 81 -10.94 8.05 17.03
CA LYS A 81 -9.74 7.35 17.48
C LYS A 81 -8.70 7.21 16.35
N GLY A 82 -8.87 7.99 15.30
CA GLY A 82 -7.95 8.03 14.17
C GLY A 82 -8.32 7.08 13.02
N ARG A 83 -9.54 6.52 13.00
CA ARG A 83 -10.06 5.81 11.83
C ARG A 83 -11.24 6.56 11.23
N ARG A 84 -11.12 6.87 9.95
CA ARG A 84 -12.14 7.60 9.21
C ARG A 84 -12.39 6.98 7.86
N LYS A 85 -13.65 7.04 7.43
CA LYS A 85 -14.09 6.76 6.08
C LYS A 85 -14.55 8.05 5.44
N LEU A 86 -14.04 8.31 4.26
CA LEU A 86 -14.25 9.52 3.50
C LEU A 86 -14.86 9.18 2.14
N GLU A 87 -15.59 10.12 1.57
CA GLU A 87 -15.89 10.16 0.14
C GLU A 87 -15.05 11.30 -0.46
N VAL A 88 -14.21 10.97 -1.44
CA VAL A 88 -13.25 11.91 -2.03
C VAL A 88 -13.42 11.96 -3.55
N GLY A 89 -13.51 13.18 -4.06
CA GLY A 89 -13.48 13.49 -5.48
C GLY A 89 -12.14 14.09 -5.87
N HIS A 90 -11.55 13.59 -6.96
CA HIS A 90 -10.38 14.21 -7.58
C HIS A 90 -10.61 14.39 -9.07
N ARG A 91 -10.02 15.45 -9.61
CA ARG A 91 -9.84 15.62 -11.05
C ARG A 91 -8.40 15.32 -11.40
N ALA A 92 -8.18 14.30 -12.22
CA ALA A 92 -6.86 13.85 -12.62
C ALA A 92 -6.59 14.07 -14.11
N LEU A 93 -5.31 14.15 -14.46
CA LEU A 93 -4.79 14.26 -15.82
C LEU A 93 -3.96 13.03 -16.14
N ALA A 94 -4.42 12.21 -17.07
CA ALA A 94 -3.62 11.18 -17.71
C ALA A 94 -3.01 11.73 -19.00
N ARG A 95 -1.70 11.54 -19.16
CA ARG A 95 -0.99 11.79 -20.42
C ARG A 95 -0.52 10.45 -20.97
N PHE A 96 -1.07 10.04 -22.10
CA PHE A 96 -0.67 8.80 -22.76
C PHE A 96 -0.38 9.07 -24.24
N LEU A 97 0.86 8.79 -24.64
CA LEU A 97 1.41 9.07 -25.97
C LEU A 97 1.19 10.52 -26.42
N PHE A 98 0.19 10.78 -27.26
CA PHE A 98 -0.11 12.11 -27.83
C PHE A 98 -1.42 12.70 -27.31
N ILE A 99 -2.10 12.03 -26.37
CA ILE A 99 -3.42 12.41 -25.87
C ILE A 99 -3.30 12.80 -24.39
N SER A 100 -3.98 13.88 -24.03
CA SER A 100 -4.19 14.27 -22.64
C SER A 100 -5.67 14.09 -22.30
N ILE A 101 -5.96 13.21 -21.34
CA ILE A 101 -7.31 12.90 -20.88
C ILE A 101 -7.46 13.44 -19.46
N THR A 102 -8.47 14.29 -19.24
CA THR A 102 -8.87 14.69 -17.89
C THR A 102 -10.05 13.82 -17.47
N PHE A 103 -10.02 13.29 -16.26
CA PHE A 103 -11.10 12.46 -15.73
C PHE A 103 -11.28 12.69 -14.23
N ASP A 104 -12.51 12.47 -13.78
CA ASP A 104 -12.88 12.62 -12.38
C ASP A 104 -12.95 11.23 -11.73
N THR A 105 -12.37 11.08 -10.54
CA THR A 105 -12.46 9.88 -9.71
C THR A 105 -13.31 10.15 -8.49
N HIS A 106 -14.21 9.24 -8.18
CA HIS A 106 -15.01 9.24 -6.95
C HIS A 106 -14.63 8.03 -6.12
N LEU A 107 -14.05 8.24 -4.93
CA LEU A 107 -13.47 7.19 -4.09
C LEU A 107 -14.10 7.18 -2.71
N TYR A 108 -14.35 5.98 -2.18
CA TYR A 108 -14.36 5.77 -0.74
C TYR A 108 -12.92 5.59 -0.28
N VAL A 109 -12.53 6.32 0.76
CA VAL A 109 -11.18 6.27 1.33
C VAL A 109 -11.27 5.94 2.81
N TRP A 110 -10.54 4.93 3.26
CA TRP A 110 -10.39 4.57 4.67
C TRP A 110 -8.99 4.91 5.12
N GLU A 111 -8.91 5.80 6.10
CA GLU A 111 -7.67 6.25 6.71
C GLU A 111 -7.60 5.65 8.12
N ASP A 112 -6.46 5.03 8.43
CA ASP A 112 -6.12 4.57 9.78
C ASP A 112 -4.81 5.23 10.21
N ASP A 113 -4.88 6.15 11.17
CA ASP A 113 -3.76 6.95 11.67
C ASP A 113 -2.76 6.09 12.49
N ILE A 114 -3.25 5.02 13.13
CA ILE A 114 -2.45 4.13 13.98
C ILE A 114 -1.59 3.23 13.08
N GLU A 115 -2.23 2.56 12.14
CA GLU A 115 -1.58 1.65 11.18
C GLU A 115 -0.89 2.40 10.03
N ARG A 116 -1.14 3.71 9.90
CA ARG A 116 -0.72 4.55 8.76
C ARG A 116 -1.05 3.89 7.44
N THR A 117 -2.31 3.50 7.31
CA THR A 117 -2.86 2.93 6.07
C THR A 117 -3.92 3.82 5.47
N ILE A 118 -3.96 3.84 4.14
CA ILE A 118 -4.96 4.55 3.36
C ILE A 118 -5.46 3.56 2.31
N LYS A 119 -6.67 3.02 2.51
CA LYS A 119 -7.32 2.17 1.52
C LYS A 119 -8.26 3.03 0.71
N PHE A 120 -8.36 2.77 -0.58
CA PHE A 120 -9.33 3.44 -1.41
C PHE A 120 -10.03 2.45 -2.34
N GLN A 121 -11.27 2.75 -2.63
CA GLN A 121 -12.11 1.98 -3.53
C GLN A 121 -12.96 2.92 -4.35
N MET A 122 -13.19 2.58 -5.62
CA MET A 122 -14.09 3.34 -6.47
C MET A 122 -15.51 3.37 -5.88
N ALA A 123 -16.01 4.57 -5.58
CA ALA A 123 -17.36 4.77 -5.06
C ALA A 123 -18.42 4.76 -6.17
N ARG A 124 -18.06 5.21 -7.38
CA ARG A 124 -18.93 5.24 -8.56
C ARG A 124 -18.13 4.86 -9.80
N PRO A 125 -18.64 3.97 -10.66
CA PRO A 125 -18.00 3.64 -11.92
C PRO A 125 -17.92 4.88 -12.82
N GLY A 126 -16.78 5.02 -13.51
CA GLY A 126 -16.52 6.10 -14.46
C GLY A 126 -16.00 5.52 -15.77
N MET A 127 -14.90 6.08 -16.30
CA MET A 127 -14.21 5.46 -17.44
C MET A 127 -13.55 4.12 -17.09
N MET A 128 -13.19 3.91 -15.81
CA MET A 128 -12.63 2.66 -15.31
C MET A 128 -13.70 1.84 -14.61
N GLN A 129 -13.65 0.52 -14.76
CA GLN A 129 -14.60 -0.37 -14.08
C GLN A 129 -14.31 -0.55 -12.60
N LYS A 130 -13.04 -0.48 -12.17
CA LYS A 130 -12.67 -0.57 -10.75
C LYS A 130 -11.28 0.01 -10.48
N PHE A 131 -11.17 0.80 -9.43
CA PHE A 131 -9.93 1.48 -9.09
C PHE A 131 -9.79 1.51 -7.59
N ASP A 132 -9.06 0.51 -7.09
CA ASP A 132 -8.94 0.22 -5.67
C ASP A 132 -7.47 0.02 -5.33
N GLY A 133 -7.08 0.38 -4.12
CA GLY A 133 -5.70 0.23 -3.69
C GLY A 133 -5.50 0.51 -2.21
N CYS A 134 -4.24 0.41 -1.81
CA CYS A 134 -3.83 0.60 -0.44
C CYS A 134 -2.44 1.24 -0.40
N TRP A 135 -2.32 2.36 0.30
CA TRP A 135 -1.06 2.89 0.76
C TRP A 135 -0.80 2.39 2.17
N ARG A 136 0.40 1.87 2.42
CA ARG A 136 0.87 1.47 3.74
C ARG A 136 2.23 2.11 4.00
N ILE A 137 2.34 2.85 5.10
CA ILE A 137 3.52 3.63 5.41
C ILE A 137 4.18 3.08 6.67
N ASN A 138 5.25 2.31 6.45
CA ASN A 138 6.01 1.64 7.49
C ASN A 138 7.36 2.34 7.72
N ALA A 139 7.93 2.16 8.91
CA ALA A 139 9.30 2.56 9.17
C ALA A 139 10.28 1.72 8.34
N PHE A 140 11.36 2.32 7.87
CA PHE A 140 12.40 1.61 7.12
C PHE A 140 13.32 0.82 8.07
N THR A 141 12.90 -0.41 8.40
CA THR A 141 13.58 -1.33 9.31
C THR A 141 13.80 -2.68 8.66
N GLN A 142 14.76 -3.47 9.16
CA GLN A 142 14.99 -4.83 8.67
C GLN A 142 13.74 -5.70 8.79
N GLN A 143 13.01 -5.62 9.91
CA GLN A 143 11.75 -6.33 10.10
C GLN A 143 10.71 -5.99 9.02
N THR A 144 10.66 -4.73 8.59
CA THR A 144 9.76 -4.31 7.50
C THR A 144 10.19 -4.91 6.16
N LEU A 145 11.48 -4.90 5.85
CA LEU A 145 12.02 -5.55 4.65
C LEU A 145 11.74 -7.06 4.66
N ASP A 146 11.98 -7.73 5.79
CA ASP A 146 11.69 -9.15 5.96
C ASP A 146 10.20 -9.43 5.76
N SER A 147 9.31 -8.61 6.30
CA SER A 147 7.85 -8.77 6.09
C SER A 147 7.42 -8.66 4.63
N ILE A 148 8.23 -8.00 3.81
CA ILE A 148 7.93 -7.72 2.40
C ILE A 148 8.54 -8.78 1.48
N TYR A 149 9.83 -9.07 1.65
CA TYR A 149 10.60 -9.91 0.74
C TYR A 149 10.73 -11.35 1.23
N HIS A 150 10.59 -11.55 2.55
CA HIS A 150 10.83 -12.83 3.22
C HIS A 150 9.82 -13.15 4.33
N PRO A 151 8.51 -13.14 4.01
CA PRO A 151 7.46 -13.36 5.01
C PRO A 151 7.59 -14.72 5.74
N GLU A 152 8.29 -15.70 5.15
CA GLU A 152 8.64 -16.98 5.77
C GLU A 152 9.53 -16.85 7.01
N ARG A 153 10.50 -15.91 7.03
CA ARG A 153 11.43 -15.72 8.16
C ARG A 153 10.69 -15.33 9.43
N LEU A 154 9.60 -14.57 9.29
CA LEU A 154 8.77 -14.13 10.40
C LEU A 154 7.95 -15.28 11.02
N LYS A 155 7.62 -16.31 10.24
CA LYS A 155 6.88 -17.49 10.73
C LYS A 155 7.80 -18.40 11.56
N GLU A 156 9.06 -18.55 11.16
CA GLU A 156 10.04 -19.38 11.88
C GLU A 156 10.46 -18.79 13.23
N ALA A 157 10.58 -17.47 13.35
CA ALA A 157 10.85 -16.79 14.62
C ALA A 157 9.76 -17.05 15.68
N ASN A 158 8.50 -17.09 15.26
CA ASN A 158 7.37 -17.40 16.14
C ASN A 158 7.31 -18.89 16.55
N HIS A 159 7.91 -19.80 15.77
CA HIS A 159 8.01 -21.22 16.15
C HIS A 159 9.17 -21.53 17.10
N ARG A 160 10.25 -20.74 17.09
CA ARG A 160 11.40 -20.94 17.98
C ARG A 160 11.15 -20.53 19.44
N HIS A 161 10.12 -19.74 19.72
CA HIS A 161 9.67 -19.45 21.09
C HIS A 161 8.68 -20.48 21.66
N GLY A 162 8.38 -21.57 20.94
CA GLY A 162 7.39 -22.58 21.33
C GLY A 162 7.91 -23.86 21.99
N PHE A 163 9.21 -23.99 22.30
CA PHE A 163 9.76 -25.19 22.95
C PHE A 163 10.64 -24.82 24.16
N GLY A 164 9.98 -24.48 25.27
CA GLY A 164 10.50 -24.65 26.62
C GLY A 164 9.59 -25.63 27.38
N PRO A 165 10.13 -26.59 28.14
CA PRO A 165 9.29 -27.45 28.96
C PRO A 165 8.78 -26.63 30.15
N PHE A 166 7.53 -26.84 30.55
CA PHE A 166 6.82 -26.17 31.65
C PHE A 166 6.22 -24.78 31.34
N ASN A 167 4.95 -24.75 30.91
CA ASN A 167 3.92 -24.04 31.68
C ASN A 167 2.51 -24.44 31.22
N THR A 168 1.72 -24.86 32.19
CA THR A 168 0.26 -24.96 32.13
C THR A 168 -0.35 -23.56 32.39
N MET A 169 -1.60 -23.35 31.93
CA MET A 169 -2.42 -22.14 32.06
C MET A 169 -2.06 -20.95 31.15
N GLY A 170 -3.00 -20.62 30.26
CA GLY A 170 -2.97 -19.41 29.45
C GLY A 170 -3.98 -19.42 28.31
N LEU A 171 -5.27 -19.41 28.66
CA LEU A 171 -6.37 -19.00 27.78
C LEU A 171 -6.06 -17.61 27.15
N PHE A 172 -6.65 -17.32 25.99
CA PHE A 172 -6.57 -16.07 25.21
C PHE A 172 -5.51 -16.00 24.11
N GLY A 173 -5.71 -16.77 23.05
CA GLY A 173 -5.14 -16.46 21.73
C GLY A 173 -5.92 -15.33 21.07
N PHE A 174 -5.38 -14.11 21.10
CA PHE A 174 -5.81 -13.02 20.23
C PHE A 174 -5.61 -13.42 18.76
N LEU A 175 -6.71 -13.58 18.03
CA LEU A 175 -6.69 -13.67 16.57
C LEU A 175 -6.40 -12.27 16.01
N THR A 176 -5.13 -11.87 15.95
CA THR A 176 -4.72 -10.77 15.08
C THR A 176 -4.78 -11.27 13.64
N HIS A 177 -5.94 -11.07 13.02
CA HIS A 177 -6.12 -11.25 11.59
C HIS A 177 -5.31 -10.17 10.86
N HIS A 178 -4.01 -10.43 10.62
CA HIS A 178 -3.24 -9.67 9.65
C HIS A 178 -3.82 -9.96 8.28
N SER A 179 -4.70 -9.09 7.83
CA SER A 179 -5.15 -9.05 6.45
C SER A 179 -3.99 -8.51 5.60
N GLU A 180 -3.35 -9.42 4.87
CA GLU A 180 -2.40 -9.10 3.81
C GLU A 180 -3.16 -8.24 2.77
N CYS A 181 -2.89 -6.93 2.78
CA CYS A 181 -3.49 -5.99 1.82
C CYS A 181 -2.79 -6.15 0.46
N SER A 182 -3.27 -7.06 -0.37
CA SER A 182 -3.00 -7.10 -1.81
C SER A 182 -4.31 -6.76 -2.53
N TYR A 183 -4.37 -5.60 -3.21
CA TYR A 183 -5.57 -5.19 -3.93
C TYR A 183 -5.25 -4.63 -5.32
N ARG A 184 -6.23 -4.81 -6.20
CA ARG A 184 -6.14 -4.96 -7.65
C ARG A 184 -6.79 -3.76 -8.35
N CYS A 185 -6.16 -3.22 -9.40
CA CYS A 185 -6.71 -2.14 -10.24
C CYS A 185 -7.30 -2.71 -11.54
N TYR A 186 -8.37 -2.09 -12.06
CA TYR A 186 -9.14 -2.54 -13.22
C TYR A 186 -9.30 -1.37 -14.21
N GLY A 187 -8.97 -1.61 -15.48
CA GLY A 187 -9.37 -0.74 -16.58
C GLY A 187 -10.83 -0.96 -16.93
#